data_AF-A0A2K0U6L6-F1
#
_entry.id   AF-A0A2K0U6L6-F1
#
_cell.length_a   1.000
_cell.length_b   1.000
_cell.length_c   1.000
_cell.angle_alpha   90.00
_cell.angle_beta   90.00
_cell.angle_gamma   90.00
#
_symmetry.space_group_name_H-M   'P 1'
#
loop_
_entity.id
_entity.type
_entity.pdbx_description
1 polymer ?
#
loop_
_entity_poly.entity_id
_entity_poly.type
_entity_poly.pdbx_seq_one_letter_code
_entity_poly.pdbx_strand_id
1 'polypeptide(L)'
;MEYPRIIAPGDVHRTRIENQQPDVNKGLDKASFDLKNSIMDQLTVQNLKVLCAKTEKNTKNNGEGSGKDEVEPEPVAGFKICPRYIEILETKPKAADKGSYDYGIVLLVRDKTKESNRQGLGLNLGLSSHVTLQGSKIANVCGYGGSDPSSLLQHSSGQVKSGGKQCVEYKAPTEQGMSGSPVWIPYGGHPMVVGIHNMRPKQKNGGSRGTKITEEVFRTICAWLGIGFFGKRLCAMGKKNKPHNTYLSFFQHSDFAKVFLGSSEEAGNQDNVTFDIMPTTIFPRWTGRHVLYAFKFHRPSAWSDEKKCWVEWQPKQQRAILVDTLKDVNLVRLEEKLLKNGNKRLIVLIPAPGDASKIQELRLYDDDRDEDDIEDGMTEFAGVSFGRWGDKGDMVGSRLFVIE
;
A
#
# COMPACT_ATOMS: atom_id res chain seq x y z
N MET A 1 -16.84 -26.20 27.67
CA MET A 1 -15.61 -25.86 28.41
C MET A 1 -15.87 -24.55 29.11
N GLU A 2 -16.01 -24.64 30.42
CA GLU A 2 -16.42 -23.57 31.33
C GLU A 2 -15.26 -22.58 31.55
N TYR A 3 -15.58 -21.29 31.51
CA TYR A 3 -14.64 -20.22 31.85
C TYR A 3 -14.71 -19.96 33.37
N PRO A 4 -13.58 -19.91 34.10
CA PRO A 4 -13.61 -19.50 35.49
C PRO A 4 -13.74 -17.98 35.64
N ARG A 5 -14.43 -17.63 36.73
CA ARG A 5 -15.00 -16.32 37.10
C ARG A 5 -13.96 -15.22 37.41
N ILE A 6 -14.34 -14.03 36.95
CA ILE A 6 -14.33 -12.70 37.61
C ILE A 6 -13.76 -12.68 39.05
N ILE A 7 -12.68 -11.91 39.24
CA ILE A 7 -12.19 -11.46 40.55
C ILE A 7 -13.04 -10.26 41.02
N ALA A 8 -13.47 -10.32 42.29
CA ALA A 8 -14.31 -9.34 42.97
C ALA A 8 -13.56 -8.04 43.35
N PRO A 9 -14.27 -6.90 43.53
CA PRO A 9 -13.68 -5.62 43.88
C PRO A 9 -13.41 -5.52 45.40
N GLY A 10 -12.15 -5.27 45.76
CA GLY A 10 -11.76 -4.90 47.11
C GLY A 10 -10.50 -5.61 47.55
N ASP A 11 -9.34 -5.03 47.24
CA ASP A 11 -8.14 -5.21 48.05
C ASP A 11 -7.22 -3.99 47.96
N VAL A 12 -7.17 -3.28 49.09
CA VAL A 12 -6.08 -2.48 49.66
C VAL A 12 -5.56 -1.27 48.85
N HIS A 13 -6.01 -0.08 49.28
CA HIS A 13 -5.37 1.21 49.01
C HIS A 13 -3.92 1.24 49.54
N ARG A 14 -2.94 1.47 48.66
CA ARG A 14 -1.61 1.95 49.05
C ARG A 14 -1.64 3.48 49.28
N THR A 15 -1.04 3.93 50.38
CA THR A 15 -1.01 5.32 50.82
C THR A 15 0.01 6.17 50.04
N ARG A 16 -0.22 7.48 50.03
CA ARG A 16 0.43 8.49 49.18
C ARG A 16 1.89 8.83 49.57
N ILE A 17 2.51 8.11 50.51
CA ILE A 17 3.84 8.46 51.07
C ILE A 17 4.98 7.64 50.42
N GLU A 18 4.69 6.59 49.66
CA GLU A 18 5.71 5.72 49.02
C GLU A 18 6.12 6.12 47.59
N ASN A 19 5.67 7.28 47.08
CA ASN A 19 6.00 7.76 45.73
C ASN A 19 6.89 9.03 45.74
N GLN A 20 8.06 8.96 46.37
CA GLN A 20 9.15 9.87 46.02
C GLN A 20 9.97 9.25 44.88
N GLN A 21 9.87 9.84 43.69
CA GLN A 21 10.80 9.52 42.59
C GLN A 21 12.19 10.09 42.91
N PRO A 22 13.29 9.38 42.59
CA PRO A 22 14.62 9.96 42.67
C PRO A 22 14.79 11.06 41.61
N ASP A 23 15.45 12.15 42.01
CA ASP A 23 15.83 13.25 41.13
C ASP A 23 16.72 12.73 39.99
N VAL A 24 16.24 12.85 38.75
CA VAL A 24 16.99 12.43 37.56
C VAL A 24 17.88 13.58 37.11
N ASN A 25 19.19 13.36 37.22
CA ASN A 25 20.28 14.24 36.80
C ASN A 25 20.05 14.90 35.42
N LYS A 26 20.32 16.21 35.34
CA LYS A 26 20.29 17.07 34.13
C LYS A 26 21.46 16.79 33.16
N GLY A 27 21.77 15.52 32.88
CA GLY A 27 22.89 15.10 32.03
C GLY A 27 22.54 14.68 30.61
N LEU A 28 21.26 14.73 30.19
CA LEU A 28 20.80 14.17 28.91
C LEU A 28 21.00 15.06 27.67
N ASP A 29 21.53 16.28 27.83
CA ASP A 29 21.65 17.24 26.72
C ASP A 29 22.91 17.08 25.84
N LYS A 30 23.80 16.13 26.13
CA LYS A 30 24.97 15.82 25.28
C LYS A 30 24.79 14.64 24.32
N ALA A 31 23.72 13.84 24.45
CA ALA A 31 23.54 12.60 23.68
C ALA A 31 22.98 12.79 22.24
N SER A 32 22.61 14.01 21.84
CA SER A 32 21.96 14.24 20.54
C SER A 32 22.92 14.41 19.37
N PHE A 33 24.21 14.68 19.61
CA PHE A 33 25.19 14.96 18.55
C PHE A 33 25.94 13.69 18.07
N ASP A 34 25.96 12.62 18.88
CA ASP A 34 26.60 11.34 18.55
C ASP A 34 25.68 10.36 17.78
N LEU A 35 24.38 10.63 17.67
CA LEU A 35 23.41 9.69 17.08
C LEU A 35 23.56 9.54 15.56
N LYS A 36 24.08 10.56 14.86
CA LYS A 36 24.19 10.59 13.39
C LYS A 36 25.22 9.58 12.89
N ASN A 37 26.36 9.47 13.57
CA ASN A 37 27.39 8.47 13.28
C ASN A 37 27.02 7.14 13.95
N SER A 38 26.51 7.15 15.18
CA SER A 38 26.22 5.89 15.89
C SER A 38 25.08 5.06 15.28
N ILE A 39 24.00 5.63 14.72
CA ILE A 39 22.90 4.81 14.19
C ILE A 39 23.15 4.39 12.73
N MET A 40 23.67 5.29 11.89
CA MET A 40 23.94 4.98 10.48
C MET A 40 25.24 4.20 10.28
N ASP A 41 26.28 4.41 11.11
CA ASP A 41 27.50 3.59 11.05
C ASP A 41 27.34 2.23 11.76
N GLN A 42 26.37 2.06 12.67
CA GLN A 42 26.11 0.77 13.35
C GLN A 42 25.04 -0.10 12.68
N LEU A 43 24.09 0.45 11.92
CA LEU A 43 23.09 -0.36 11.20
C LEU A 43 23.55 -0.69 9.78
N THR A 44 24.45 -1.66 9.70
CA THR A 44 24.68 -2.39 8.44
C THR A 44 23.63 -3.47 8.27
N VAL A 45 23.37 -3.88 7.02
CA VAL A 45 22.47 -5.02 6.72
C VAL A 45 22.86 -6.28 7.52
N GLN A 46 24.16 -6.46 7.80
CA GLN A 46 24.69 -7.58 8.58
C GLN A 46 24.20 -7.62 10.03
N ASN A 47 23.77 -6.47 10.57
CA ASN A 47 23.32 -6.35 11.96
C ASN A 47 21.80 -6.50 12.12
N LEU A 48 21.04 -6.59 11.01
CA LEU A 48 19.59 -6.80 11.04
C LEU A 48 19.27 -8.31 11.08
N LYS A 49 18.59 -8.72 12.14
CA LYS A 49 18.03 -10.08 12.27
C LYS A 49 16.51 -10.00 12.22
N VAL A 50 15.90 -10.67 11.24
CA VAL A 50 14.45 -10.77 11.15
C VAL A 50 14.05 -12.19 11.48
N LEU A 51 13.23 -12.37 12.52
CA LEU A 51 12.72 -13.67 12.92
C LEU A 51 11.29 -13.82 12.41
N CYS A 52 11.02 -14.88 11.64
CA CYS A 52 9.66 -15.22 11.22
C CYS A 52 9.17 -16.40 12.07
N ALA A 53 8.06 -16.21 12.77
CA ALA A 53 7.43 -17.29 13.52
C ALA A 53 7.02 -18.41 12.55
N LYS A 54 7.39 -19.66 12.87
CA LYS A 54 6.90 -20.84 12.14
C LYS A 54 5.41 -21.00 12.45
N THR A 55 4.58 -21.20 11.43
CA THR A 55 3.20 -21.64 11.64
C THR A 55 3.23 -23.01 12.28
N GLU A 56 2.67 -23.18 13.48
CA GLU A 56 2.51 -24.49 14.10
C GLU A 56 1.68 -25.37 13.15
N LYS A 57 2.34 -26.27 12.43
CA LYS A 57 1.63 -27.35 11.76
C LYS A 57 1.10 -28.24 12.88
N ASN A 58 -0.22 -28.39 12.94
CA ASN A 58 -0.91 -29.37 13.76
C ASN A 58 -0.42 -30.77 13.40
N THR A 59 0.73 -31.14 13.94
CA THR A 59 1.33 -32.46 13.78
C THR A 59 0.80 -33.26 14.97
N LYS A 60 -0.30 -33.97 14.76
CA LYS A 60 -0.77 -34.97 15.71
C LYS A 60 0.27 -36.09 15.75
N ASN A 61 0.74 -36.41 16.96
CA ASN A 61 1.49 -37.61 17.35
C ASN A 61 2.94 -37.63 16.83
N ASN A 62 4.00 -37.98 17.57
CA ASN A 62 4.18 -38.76 18.79
C ASN A 62 5.55 -38.40 19.42
N GLY A 63 5.69 -38.53 20.74
CA GLY A 63 6.91 -38.98 21.44
C GLY A 63 8.27 -38.34 21.13
N GLU A 64 8.79 -37.62 22.13
CA GLU A 64 10.21 -37.45 22.49
C GLU A 64 11.13 -36.64 21.56
N GLY A 65 11.62 -35.53 22.12
CA GLY A 65 12.72 -34.73 21.57
C GLY A 65 12.40 -33.24 21.49
N SER A 66 12.25 -32.56 22.63
CA SER A 66 12.17 -31.09 22.71
C SER A 66 13.55 -30.46 22.54
N GLY A 67 14.13 -30.62 21.35
CA GLY A 67 15.16 -29.70 20.88
C GLY A 67 14.51 -28.34 20.73
N LYS A 68 15.03 -27.32 21.40
CA LYS A 68 14.69 -25.93 21.10
C LYS A 68 15.15 -25.67 19.67
N ASP A 69 14.24 -25.78 18.71
CA ASP A 69 14.44 -25.30 17.35
C ASP A 69 14.74 -23.79 17.45
N GLU A 70 16.02 -23.42 17.48
CA GLU A 70 16.41 -22.02 17.37
C GLU A 70 15.88 -21.50 16.03
N VAL A 71 15.07 -20.44 16.09
CA VAL A 71 14.52 -19.81 14.89
C VAL A 71 15.68 -19.08 14.21
N GLU A 72 16.21 -19.66 13.14
CA GLU A 72 17.24 -19.00 12.35
C GLU A 72 16.70 -17.68 11.75
N PRO A 73 17.45 -16.57 11.87
CA PRO A 73 17.10 -15.30 11.25
C PRO A 73 16.94 -15.43 9.73
N GLU A 74 15.93 -14.76 9.18
CA GLU A 74 15.78 -14.61 7.76
C GLU A 74 16.82 -13.61 7.21
N PRO A 75 17.48 -13.96 6.09
CA PRO A 75 18.48 -13.08 5.49
C PRO A 75 17.84 -11.80 4.96
N VAL A 76 18.43 -10.67 5.35
CA VAL A 76 18.00 -9.32 4.95
C VAL A 76 18.74 -8.91 3.68
N ALA A 77 18.00 -8.51 2.65
CA ALA A 77 18.52 -8.00 1.38
C ALA A 77 18.80 -6.49 1.44
N GLY A 78 18.12 -5.76 2.31
CA GLY A 78 18.32 -4.32 2.50
C GLY A 78 17.25 -3.68 3.37
N PHE A 79 17.35 -2.38 3.58
CA PHE A 79 16.32 -1.59 4.27
C PHE A 79 16.22 -0.19 3.68
N LYS A 80 15.09 0.47 3.93
CA LYS A 80 14.87 1.89 3.61
C LYS A 80 14.13 2.55 4.77
N ILE A 81 14.44 3.82 5.03
CA ILE A 81 13.81 4.63 6.07
C ILE A 81 13.19 5.85 5.39
N CYS A 82 12.07 6.35 5.92
CA CYS A 82 11.46 7.58 5.43
C CYS A 82 12.50 8.74 5.42
N PRO A 83 12.79 9.37 4.27
CA PRO A 83 13.78 10.45 4.19
C PRO A 83 13.40 11.63 5.09
N ARG A 84 12.10 11.95 5.16
CA ARG A 84 11.60 13.05 5.99
C ARG A 84 11.84 12.81 7.47
N TYR A 85 11.82 11.55 7.91
CA TYR A 85 12.15 11.21 9.29
C TYR A 85 13.62 11.51 9.59
N ILE A 86 14.53 11.14 8.69
CA ILE A 86 15.96 11.44 8.81
C ILE A 86 16.17 12.97 8.89
N GLU A 87 15.57 13.74 7.98
CA GLU A 87 15.64 15.21 7.99
C GLU A 87 15.15 15.82 9.32
N ILE A 88 14.05 15.31 9.88
CA ILE A 88 13.52 15.77 11.16
C ILE A 88 14.49 15.45 12.29
N LEU A 89 15.09 14.26 12.32
CA LEU A 89 16.08 13.91 13.33
C LEU A 89 17.31 14.83 13.30
N GLU A 90 17.72 15.27 12.11
CA GLU A 90 18.87 16.16 11.94
C GLU A 90 18.56 17.62 12.28
N THR A 91 17.39 18.11 11.87
CA THR A 91 17.08 19.55 11.94
C THR A 91 16.23 19.92 13.15
N LYS A 92 15.30 19.04 13.55
CA LYS A 92 14.26 19.31 14.56
C LYS A 92 13.90 18.03 15.35
N PRO A 93 14.82 17.40 16.09
CA PRO A 93 14.59 16.09 16.75
C PRO A 93 13.46 16.09 17.79
N LYS A 94 13.10 17.28 18.31
CA LYS A 94 11.99 17.50 19.26
C LYS A 94 10.65 17.81 18.57
N ALA A 95 10.58 17.75 17.24
CA ALA A 95 9.35 18.04 16.50
C ALA A 95 8.20 17.09 16.91
N ALA A 96 7.02 17.68 17.13
CA ALA A 96 5.86 16.97 17.64
C ALA A 96 5.26 15.98 16.63
N ASP A 97 5.58 16.15 15.35
CA ASP A 97 5.08 15.39 14.21
C ASP A 97 6.04 14.27 13.76
N LYS A 98 7.20 14.08 14.40
CA LYS A 98 8.18 13.05 14.00
C LYS A 98 7.59 11.64 13.87
N GLY A 99 6.66 11.27 14.75
CA GLY A 99 5.96 9.98 14.72
C GLY A 99 5.00 9.83 13.53
N SER A 100 4.78 10.87 12.74
CA SER A 100 4.09 10.79 11.46
C SER A 100 4.97 10.16 10.38
N TYR A 101 6.28 10.29 10.51
CA TYR A 101 7.27 9.87 9.51
C TYR A 101 8.12 8.68 9.97
N ASP A 102 7.91 8.20 11.19
CA ASP A 102 8.64 7.07 11.78
C ASP A 102 8.16 5.74 11.18
N TYR A 103 8.60 5.48 9.96
CA TYR A 103 8.39 4.26 9.20
C TYR A 103 9.58 3.94 8.28
N GLY A 104 9.68 2.67 7.91
CA GLY A 104 10.65 2.16 6.97
C GLY A 104 10.24 0.76 6.48
N ILE A 105 11.06 0.17 5.64
CA ILE A 105 10.91 -1.22 5.20
C ILE A 105 12.21 -1.99 5.41
N VAL A 106 12.07 -3.28 5.70
CA VAL A 106 13.15 -4.26 5.66
C VAL A 106 12.82 -5.23 4.52
N LEU A 107 13.75 -5.37 3.58
CA LEU A 107 13.65 -6.27 2.44
C LEU A 107 14.29 -7.60 2.81
N LEU A 108 13.55 -8.69 2.68
CA LEU A 108 14.06 -10.04 2.90
C LEU A 108 14.50 -10.65 1.57
N VAL A 109 15.53 -11.50 1.60
CA VAL A 109 15.93 -12.26 0.41
C VAL A 109 14.76 -13.13 -0.04
N ARG A 110 14.56 -13.20 -1.36
CA ARG A 110 13.50 -14.02 -1.94
C ARG A 110 13.85 -15.50 -1.78
N ASP A 111 13.07 -16.20 -0.98
CA ASP A 111 13.20 -17.62 -0.75
C ASP A 111 11.86 -18.30 -1.03
N LYS A 112 11.82 -19.09 -2.12
CA LYS A 112 10.61 -19.82 -2.54
C LYS A 112 10.18 -20.87 -1.50
N THR A 113 11.10 -21.40 -0.70
CA THR A 113 10.81 -22.41 0.31
C THR A 113 10.10 -21.82 1.53
N LYS A 114 10.39 -20.55 1.86
CA LYS A 114 9.77 -19.80 2.96
C LYS A 114 8.54 -19.00 2.52
N GLU A 115 8.22 -19.03 1.24
CA GLU A 115 7.16 -18.21 0.65
C GLU A 115 5.78 -18.51 1.26
N SER A 116 5.49 -19.76 1.63
CA SER A 116 4.27 -20.16 2.33
C SER A 116 4.20 -19.67 3.78
N ASN A 117 5.32 -19.28 4.39
CA ASN A 117 5.35 -18.76 5.75
C ASN A 117 5.19 -17.24 5.76
N ARG A 118 5.46 -16.58 4.63
CA ARG A 118 5.32 -15.13 4.42
C ARG A 118 3.89 -14.78 4.00
N GLN A 119 2.96 -14.98 4.93
CA GLN A 119 1.53 -14.83 4.72
C GLN A 119 1.08 -13.35 4.64
N GLY A 120 1.63 -12.50 5.51
CA GLY A 120 1.49 -11.03 5.48
C GLY A 120 0.07 -10.49 5.70
N LEU A 121 -0.06 -9.28 6.23
CA LEU A 121 -1.36 -8.60 6.32
C LEU A 121 -1.68 -7.87 5.00
N GLY A 122 -2.95 -7.54 4.80
CA GLY A 122 -3.37 -6.81 3.62
C GLY A 122 -3.11 -5.30 3.72
N LEU A 123 -3.07 -4.63 2.58
CA LEU A 123 -2.98 -3.17 2.46
C LEU A 123 -4.08 -2.68 1.52
N ASN A 124 -4.74 -1.58 1.88
CA ASN A 124 -5.77 -0.99 1.05
C ASN A 124 -5.68 0.54 1.06
N LEU A 125 -5.39 1.13 -0.10
CA LEU A 125 -5.24 2.57 -0.26
C LEU A 125 -6.55 3.34 -0.04
N GLY A 126 -7.72 2.74 -0.27
CA GLY A 126 -9.02 3.33 0.08
C GLY A 126 -9.22 3.56 1.59
N LEU A 127 -8.42 2.88 2.44
CA LEU A 127 -8.39 3.11 3.89
C LEU A 127 -7.45 4.26 4.30
N SER A 128 -6.72 4.86 3.36
CA SER A 128 -5.82 5.98 3.64
C SER A 128 -6.56 7.28 3.96
N SER A 129 -7.83 7.42 3.56
CA SER A 129 -8.62 8.61 3.85
C SER A 129 -8.98 8.68 5.34
N HIS A 130 -9.15 9.90 5.87
CA HIS A 130 -9.59 10.07 7.27
C HIS A 130 -11.04 9.60 7.46
N VAL A 131 -11.91 9.88 6.48
CA VAL A 131 -13.34 9.53 6.52
C VAL A 131 -13.54 8.02 6.63
N THR A 132 -12.74 7.23 5.91
CA THR A 132 -12.87 5.76 5.93
C THR A 132 -12.46 5.15 7.28
N LEU A 133 -11.66 5.85 8.10
CA LEU A 133 -11.22 5.35 9.40
C LEU A 133 -12.04 5.91 10.58
N GLN A 134 -12.95 6.85 10.31
CA GLN A 134 -13.88 7.35 11.31
C GLN A 134 -14.93 6.29 11.70
N GLY A 135 -15.55 6.49 12.85
CA GLY A 135 -16.52 5.57 13.45
C GLY A 135 -15.92 4.66 14.51
N SER A 136 -16.77 3.83 15.13
CA SER A 136 -16.42 2.90 16.22
C SER A 136 -15.58 1.69 15.75
N LYS A 137 -14.65 1.89 14.82
CA LYS A 137 -13.76 0.83 14.34
C LYS A 137 -12.80 0.41 15.45
N ILE A 138 -12.52 -0.89 15.51
CA ILE A 138 -11.56 -1.47 16.44
C ILE A 138 -10.23 -1.66 15.72
N ALA A 139 -9.23 -0.89 16.13
CA ALA A 139 -7.84 -1.12 15.75
C ALA A 139 -7.29 -2.29 16.55
N ASN A 140 -6.57 -3.16 15.86
CA ASN A 140 -5.85 -4.27 16.44
C ASN A 140 -4.36 -4.05 16.22
N VAL A 141 -3.55 -4.41 17.22
CA VAL A 141 -2.10 -4.33 17.19
C VAL A 141 -1.54 -5.65 17.67
N CYS A 142 -0.66 -6.25 16.88
CA CYS A 142 0.04 -7.49 17.24
C CYS A 142 1.54 -7.20 17.24
N GLY A 143 2.22 -7.45 18.35
CA GLY A 143 3.63 -7.11 18.52
C GLY A 143 4.31 -7.87 19.65
N TYR A 144 5.62 -7.72 19.75
CA TYR A 144 6.43 -8.34 20.80
C TYR A 144 6.63 -7.32 21.92
N GLY A 145 5.88 -7.46 23.01
CA GLY A 145 5.96 -6.57 24.16
C GLY A 145 7.02 -7.01 25.16
N GLY A 146 7.71 -6.05 25.78
CA GLY A 146 8.77 -6.27 26.76
C GLY A 146 10.17 -5.98 26.22
N SER A 147 11.16 -6.07 27.10
CA SER A 147 12.59 -5.90 26.78
C SER A 147 13.26 -7.19 26.33
N ASP A 148 12.58 -8.33 26.45
CA ASP A 148 13.12 -9.65 26.15
C ASP A 148 12.81 -10.05 24.68
N PRO A 149 13.82 -10.39 23.86
CA PRO A 149 13.64 -10.91 22.51
C PRO A 149 12.82 -12.21 22.44
N SER A 150 12.72 -12.96 23.55
CA SER A 150 11.90 -14.17 23.68
C SER A 150 10.46 -13.90 24.08
N SER A 151 10.07 -12.62 24.19
CA SER A 151 8.70 -12.24 24.48
C SER A 151 7.70 -12.88 23.52
N LEU A 152 6.58 -13.34 24.07
CA LEU A 152 5.50 -13.90 23.27
C LEU A 152 4.81 -12.79 22.46
N LEU A 153 4.27 -13.16 21.31
CA LEU A 153 3.44 -12.27 20.52
C LEU A 153 2.23 -11.84 21.35
N GLN A 154 2.09 -10.54 21.58
CA GLN A 154 0.96 -9.94 22.26
C GLN A 154 -0.04 -9.40 21.25
N HIS A 155 -1.32 -9.57 21.55
CA HIS A 155 -2.43 -8.96 20.82
C HIS A 155 -3.11 -7.93 21.71
N SER A 156 -3.41 -6.77 21.11
CA SER A 156 -4.12 -5.69 21.76
C SER A 156 -5.14 -5.09 20.81
N SER A 157 -6.28 -4.65 21.34
CA SER A 157 -7.33 -4.02 20.53
C SER A 157 -7.97 -2.84 21.24
N GLY A 158 -8.48 -1.89 20.46
CA GLY A 158 -9.16 -0.72 21.00
C GLY A 158 -9.75 0.17 19.93
N GLN A 159 -10.68 1.03 20.33
CA GLN A 159 -11.33 1.96 19.40
C GLN A 159 -10.32 2.93 18.76
N VAL A 160 -10.49 3.17 17.46
CA VAL A 160 -9.87 4.31 16.76
C VAL A 160 -10.50 5.60 17.32
N LYS A 161 -9.68 6.57 17.75
CA LYS A 161 -10.18 7.80 18.40
C LYS A 161 -10.46 8.92 17.39
N SER A 162 -9.53 9.13 16.47
CA SER A 162 -9.49 10.18 15.45
C SER A 162 -8.04 10.18 14.97
N GLY A 163 -7.81 10.17 13.67
CA GLY A 163 -6.45 10.18 13.12
C GLY A 163 -6.07 11.58 12.67
N GLY A 164 -4.87 12.05 12.98
CA GLY A 164 -4.29 13.15 12.23
C GLY A 164 -4.16 12.80 10.74
N LYS A 165 -3.82 13.79 9.89
CA LYS A 165 -3.60 13.53 8.46
C LYS A 165 -2.58 12.41 8.20
N GLN A 166 -1.55 12.30 9.05
CA GLN A 166 -0.43 11.37 8.91
C GLN A 166 -0.28 10.38 10.08
N CYS A 167 -1.19 10.39 11.06
CA CYS A 167 -1.15 9.48 12.20
C CYS A 167 -2.50 8.82 12.44
N VAL A 168 -2.47 7.58 12.92
CA VAL A 168 -3.65 6.89 13.45
C VAL A 168 -3.53 6.83 14.98
N GLU A 169 -4.58 7.25 15.69
CA GLU A 169 -4.66 7.16 17.16
C GLU A 169 -5.73 6.16 17.58
N TYR A 170 -5.43 5.32 18.57
CA TYR A 170 -6.30 4.24 19.01
C TYR A 170 -6.12 3.92 20.50
N LYS A 171 -7.14 3.33 21.12
CA LYS A 171 -7.17 3.02 22.57
C LYS A 171 -6.54 1.67 22.94
N ALA A 172 -5.99 0.93 21.97
CA ALA A 172 -5.36 -0.35 22.26
C ALA A 172 -4.13 -0.15 23.17
N PRO A 173 -4.05 -0.78 24.36
CA PRO A 173 -2.87 -0.69 25.21
C PRO A 173 -1.66 -1.30 24.51
N THR A 174 -0.52 -0.64 24.55
CA THR A 174 0.73 -1.12 23.93
C THR A 174 1.89 -0.89 24.88
N GLU A 175 2.87 -1.76 24.84
CA GLU A 175 4.05 -1.71 25.70
C GLU A 175 5.32 -1.40 24.91
N GLN A 176 6.41 -1.10 25.62
CA GLN A 176 7.73 -1.01 25.00
C GLN A 176 8.08 -2.35 24.33
N GLY A 177 8.74 -2.31 23.17
CA GLY A 177 9.02 -3.49 22.34
C GLY A 177 8.05 -3.63 21.16
N MET A 178 6.82 -3.11 21.26
CA MET A 178 5.82 -3.24 20.19
C MET A 178 6.05 -2.28 19.00
N SER A 179 7.08 -1.43 19.01
CA SER A 179 7.37 -0.51 17.90
C SER A 179 7.52 -1.26 16.57
N GLY A 180 6.97 -0.70 15.49
CA GLY A 180 6.90 -1.33 14.18
C GLY A 180 5.72 -2.27 13.98
N SER A 181 4.95 -2.58 15.04
CA SER A 181 3.80 -3.49 14.94
C SER A 181 2.73 -2.95 13.99
N PRO A 182 2.10 -3.83 13.17
CA PRO A 182 1.02 -3.41 12.31
C PRO A 182 -0.21 -3.01 13.13
N VAL A 183 -0.77 -1.86 12.81
CA VAL A 183 -2.10 -1.44 13.25
C VAL A 183 -3.07 -1.78 12.15
N TRP A 184 -4.01 -2.68 12.41
CA TRP A 184 -4.92 -3.19 11.38
C TRP A 184 -6.38 -3.19 11.83
N ILE A 185 -7.29 -3.17 10.84
CA ILE A 185 -8.73 -3.28 11.04
C ILE A 185 -9.30 -4.40 10.16
N PRO A 186 -10.42 -5.03 10.55
CA PRO A 186 -11.19 -5.86 9.64
C PRO A 186 -11.80 -4.99 8.53
N TYR A 187 -11.56 -5.35 7.27
CA TYR A 187 -12.15 -4.68 6.11
C TYR A 187 -12.34 -5.68 4.96
N GLY A 188 -13.57 -5.76 4.43
CA GLY A 188 -13.92 -6.73 3.37
C GLY A 188 -13.70 -8.19 3.77
N GLY A 189 -13.80 -8.51 5.06
CA GLY A 189 -13.55 -9.84 5.63
C GLY A 189 -12.08 -10.17 5.89
N HIS A 190 -11.15 -9.22 5.70
CA HIS A 190 -9.71 -9.44 5.83
C HIS A 190 -9.05 -8.43 6.78
N PRO A 191 -7.93 -8.79 7.44
CA PRO A 191 -7.16 -7.82 8.20
C PRO A 191 -6.37 -6.91 7.26
N MET A 192 -6.67 -5.61 7.30
CA MET A 192 -6.01 -4.59 6.49
C MET A 192 -5.24 -3.63 7.39
N VAL A 193 -3.95 -3.45 7.11
CA VAL A 193 -3.08 -2.52 7.83
C VAL A 193 -3.46 -1.09 7.48
N VAL A 194 -3.60 -0.26 8.52
CA VAL A 194 -3.95 1.17 8.43
C VAL A 194 -2.88 2.06 9.08
N GLY A 195 -1.93 1.46 9.80
CA GLY A 195 -0.77 2.18 10.32
C GLY A 195 0.33 1.27 10.87
N ILE A 196 1.43 1.90 11.28
CA ILE A 196 2.62 1.27 11.86
C ILE A 196 2.80 1.87 13.26
N HIS A 197 2.67 1.06 14.30
CA HIS A 197 2.77 1.53 15.69
C HIS A 197 4.17 2.07 15.98
N ASN A 198 4.26 3.24 16.59
CA ASN A 198 5.55 3.84 16.96
C ASN A 198 5.55 4.59 18.29
N MET A 199 4.38 4.91 18.84
CA MET A 199 4.31 5.70 20.07
C MET A 199 3.23 5.19 21.01
N ARG A 200 3.60 5.03 22.28
CA ARG A 200 2.68 4.79 23.39
C ARG A 200 1.87 6.05 23.72
N PRO A 201 0.77 5.92 24.48
CA PRO A 201 0.05 7.06 25.03
C PRO A 201 0.97 7.99 25.84
N LYS A 202 0.94 9.30 25.56
CA LYS A 202 1.66 10.30 26.39
C LYS A 202 1.03 10.48 27.78
N GLN A 203 -0.25 10.12 27.94
CA GLN A 203 -1.01 10.24 29.19
C GLN A 203 -1.71 8.91 29.49
N LYS A 204 -2.03 8.63 30.76
CA LYS A 204 -2.70 7.39 31.21
C LYS A 204 -4.03 7.10 30.48
N ASN A 205 -4.73 8.14 30.01
CA ASN A 205 -5.99 8.03 29.24
C ASN A 205 -5.81 8.34 27.73
N GLY A 206 -4.56 8.56 27.31
CA GLY A 206 -4.19 8.83 25.92
C GLY A 206 -4.35 7.59 25.05
N GLY A 207 -4.47 7.79 23.73
CA GLY A 207 -4.38 6.70 22.78
C GLY A 207 -2.92 6.38 22.41
N SER A 208 -2.67 5.14 22.07
CA SER A 208 -1.47 4.71 21.34
C SER A 208 -1.54 5.27 19.92
N ARG A 209 -0.39 5.45 19.29
CA ARG A 209 -0.26 6.08 17.98
C ARG A 209 0.63 5.29 17.05
N GLY A 210 0.37 5.47 15.76
CA GLY A 210 1.24 4.98 14.69
C GLY A 210 1.24 5.90 13.49
N THR A 211 2.26 5.77 12.64
CA THR A 211 2.27 6.36 11.30
C THR A 211 1.11 5.78 10.52
N LYS A 212 0.25 6.63 9.96
CA LYS A 212 -0.87 6.20 9.13
C LYS A 212 -0.36 5.77 7.77
N ILE A 213 -0.93 4.71 7.19
CA ILE A 213 -0.71 4.38 5.77
C ILE A 213 -1.53 5.36 4.92
N THR A 214 -0.95 6.55 4.69
CA THR A 214 -1.49 7.55 3.77
C THR A 214 -1.13 7.18 2.32
N GLU A 215 -1.71 7.89 1.35
CA GLU A 215 -1.31 7.72 -0.05
C GLU A 215 0.18 7.97 -0.27
N GLU A 216 0.74 8.99 0.38
CA GLU A 216 2.18 9.31 0.33
C GLU A 216 3.04 8.16 0.86
N VAL A 217 2.70 7.63 2.05
CA VAL A 217 3.40 6.49 2.65
C VAL A 217 3.27 5.25 1.75
N PHE A 218 2.07 4.98 1.24
CA PHE A 218 1.80 3.84 0.37
C PHE A 218 2.61 3.94 -0.94
N ARG A 219 2.62 5.10 -1.59
CA ARG A 219 3.39 5.37 -2.82
C ARG A 219 4.88 5.21 -2.58
N THR A 220 5.39 5.72 -1.45
CA THR A 220 6.80 5.58 -1.06
C THR A 220 7.20 4.12 -0.90
N ILE A 221 6.37 3.32 -0.22
CA ILE A 221 6.59 1.87 -0.07
C ILE A 221 6.60 1.18 -1.45
N CYS A 222 5.66 1.51 -2.33
CA CYS A 222 5.62 0.93 -3.67
C CYS A 222 6.88 1.26 -4.49
N ALA A 223 7.35 2.50 -4.43
CA ALA A 223 8.56 2.94 -5.10
C ALA A 223 9.80 2.17 -4.56
N TRP A 224 9.92 2.00 -3.24
CA TRP A 224 11.01 1.22 -2.65
C TRP A 224 10.99 -0.27 -3.03
N LEU A 225 9.79 -0.83 -3.22
CA LEU A 225 9.60 -2.22 -3.64
C LEU A 225 9.72 -2.41 -5.16
N GLY A 226 9.79 -1.32 -5.95
CA GLY A 226 9.75 -1.39 -7.41
C GLY A 226 8.44 -1.99 -7.94
N ILE A 227 7.33 -1.77 -7.24
CA ILE A 227 6.00 -2.26 -7.64
C ILE A 227 5.10 -1.11 -8.10
N GLY A 228 4.25 -1.39 -9.08
CA GLY A 228 3.48 -0.37 -9.78
C GLY A 228 4.31 0.31 -10.88
N PHE A 229 3.66 1.26 -11.55
CA PHE A 229 4.19 1.97 -12.70
C PHE A 229 3.98 3.47 -12.46
N PHE A 230 5.03 4.27 -12.38
CA PHE A 230 4.94 5.68 -12.00
C PHE A 230 5.36 6.59 -13.15
N GLY A 231 4.55 7.60 -13.46
CA GLY A 231 4.78 8.49 -14.60
C GLY A 231 4.83 7.74 -15.93
N LYS A 232 3.89 6.81 -16.13
CA LYS A 232 3.87 5.90 -17.28
C LYS A 232 2.64 6.10 -18.16
N ARG A 233 2.74 5.68 -19.42
CA ARG A 233 1.66 5.77 -20.41
C ARG A 233 1.07 4.39 -20.69
N LEU A 234 -0.26 4.31 -20.82
CA LEU A 234 -0.94 3.07 -21.24
C LEU A 234 -1.09 3.08 -22.77
N CYS A 235 -0.36 2.20 -23.45
CA CYS A 235 -0.21 2.18 -24.90
C CYS A 235 -0.75 0.89 -25.51
N ALA A 236 -1.64 0.99 -26.49
CA ALA A 236 -1.90 -0.08 -27.45
C ALA A 236 -0.99 0.14 -28.67
N MET A 237 -0.05 -0.78 -28.86
CA MET A 237 0.94 -0.68 -29.94
C MET A 237 0.27 -0.77 -31.32
N GLY A 238 0.77 0.05 -32.25
CA GLY A 238 0.40 0.00 -33.66
C GLY A 238 0.68 -1.36 -34.32
N LYS A 239 0.05 -1.57 -35.46
CA LYS A 239 0.25 -2.76 -36.33
C LYS A 239 1.20 -2.40 -37.47
N LYS A 240 1.71 -3.42 -38.18
CA LYS A 240 2.60 -3.19 -39.34
C LYS A 240 2.05 -2.23 -40.40
N ASN A 241 0.73 -2.22 -40.59
CA ASN A 241 0.08 -1.39 -41.60
C ASN A 241 -0.45 -0.05 -41.04
N LYS A 242 -0.37 0.14 -39.72
CA LYS A 242 -0.82 1.33 -38.98
C LYS A 242 0.15 1.51 -37.81
N PRO A 243 1.33 2.07 -38.06
CA PRO A 243 2.44 2.04 -37.11
C PRO A 243 2.22 2.93 -35.88
N HIS A 244 1.33 3.92 -35.96
CA HIS A 244 0.98 4.76 -34.82
C HIS A 244 0.45 3.96 -33.62
N ASN A 245 0.79 4.41 -32.42
CA ASN A 245 0.29 3.85 -31.18
C ASN A 245 -0.99 4.56 -30.74
N THR A 246 -1.80 3.88 -29.92
CA THR A 246 -3.01 4.44 -29.32
C THR A 246 -2.84 4.54 -27.81
N TYR A 247 -2.87 5.76 -27.28
CA TYR A 247 -2.67 6.06 -25.87
C TYR A 247 -3.99 6.43 -25.19
N LEU A 248 -4.21 5.95 -23.96
CA LEU A 248 -5.31 6.47 -23.13
C LEU A 248 -5.01 7.91 -22.71
N SER A 249 -5.93 8.85 -22.95
CA SER A 249 -5.69 10.28 -22.70
C SER A 249 -6.91 10.98 -22.07
N PHE A 250 -6.65 12.03 -21.29
CA PHE A 250 -7.67 12.89 -20.68
C PHE A 250 -7.47 14.36 -21.06
N PHE A 251 -8.55 15.07 -21.42
CA PHE A 251 -8.47 16.45 -21.89
C PHE A 251 -9.19 17.41 -20.95
N GLN A 252 -8.69 18.64 -20.82
CA GLN A 252 -9.24 19.64 -19.88
C GLN A 252 -10.74 19.91 -20.07
N HIS A 253 -11.19 19.90 -21.32
CA HIS A 253 -12.58 20.20 -21.70
C HIS A 253 -13.38 18.95 -22.09
N SER A 254 -12.92 17.76 -21.68
CA SER A 254 -13.63 16.52 -21.92
C SER A 254 -14.02 15.85 -20.62
N ASP A 255 -15.29 15.46 -20.51
CA ASP A 255 -15.82 14.79 -19.32
C ASP A 255 -15.39 13.31 -19.22
N PHE A 256 -14.74 12.77 -20.27
CA PHE A 256 -14.32 11.39 -20.35
C PHE A 256 -13.00 11.23 -21.11
N ALA A 257 -12.39 10.06 -20.96
CA ALA A 257 -11.16 9.70 -21.62
C ALA A 257 -11.36 9.56 -23.14
N LYS A 258 -10.40 10.07 -23.89
CA LYS A 258 -10.24 9.85 -25.32
C LYS A 258 -9.00 8.98 -25.55
N VAL A 259 -8.66 8.79 -26.81
CA VAL A 259 -7.34 8.30 -27.20
C VAL A 259 -6.52 9.40 -27.85
N PHE A 260 -5.20 9.31 -27.72
CA PHE A 260 -4.24 10.04 -28.51
C PHE A 260 -3.53 9.05 -29.45
N LEU A 261 -3.47 9.37 -30.74
CA LEU A 261 -2.75 8.61 -31.76
C LEU A 261 -1.41 9.29 -32.05
N GLY A 262 -0.34 8.51 -32.05
CA GLY A 262 0.99 9.00 -32.42
C GLY A 262 2.11 8.05 -32.05
N SER A 263 3.33 8.48 -32.29
CA SER A 263 4.55 7.81 -31.85
C SER A 263 4.77 7.93 -30.32
N SER A 264 5.70 7.13 -29.81
CA SER A 264 6.11 7.23 -28.38
C SER A 264 6.80 8.57 -28.06
N GLU A 265 7.46 9.18 -29.04
CA GLU A 265 8.10 10.50 -28.88
C GLU A 265 7.03 11.60 -28.77
N GLU A 266 6.06 11.62 -29.67
CA GLU A 266 4.97 12.59 -29.65
C GLU A 266 4.15 12.47 -28.37
N ALA A 267 3.81 11.24 -27.96
CA ALA A 267 3.14 10.98 -26.68
C ALA A 267 4.02 11.38 -25.47
N GLY A 268 5.33 11.46 -25.62
CA GLY A 268 6.26 11.97 -24.61
C GLY A 268 6.15 13.48 -24.39
N ASN A 269 5.70 14.21 -25.41
CA ASN A 269 5.47 15.65 -25.35
C ASN A 269 4.05 16.01 -24.87
N GLN A 270 3.20 15.01 -24.67
CA GLN A 270 1.83 15.17 -24.19
C GLN A 270 1.77 15.10 -22.66
N ASP A 271 1.08 16.06 -22.04
CA ASP A 271 0.86 16.09 -20.59
C ASP A 271 -0.43 15.36 -20.16
N ASN A 272 -1.18 14.84 -21.12
CA ASN A 272 -2.52 14.26 -20.95
C ASN A 272 -2.58 12.72 -21.01
N VAL A 273 -1.44 12.04 -21.17
CA VAL A 273 -1.34 10.57 -21.31
C VAL A 273 -0.63 9.86 -20.15
N THR A 274 -0.25 10.59 -19.10
CA THR A 274 0.63 10.08 -18.05
C THR A 274 -0.12 9.69 -16.78
N PHE A 275 0.23 8.53 -16.21
CA PHE A 275 -0.42 7.94 -15.05
C PHE A 275 0.58 7.37 -14.04
N ASP A 276 0.19 7.36 -12.76
CA ASP A 276 0.65 6.37 -11.80
C ASP A 276 -0.34 5.21 -11.76
N ILE A 277 0.13 4.00 -12.08
CA ILE A 277 -0.63 2.76 -11.99
C ILE A 277 -0.09 1.98 -10.80
N MET A 278 -0.73 2.14 -9.66
CA MET A 278 -0.24 1.60 -8.38
C MET A 278 -1.15 0.50 -7.87
N PRO A 279 -0.60 -0.52 -7.17
CA PRO A 279 -1.43 -1.44 -6.42
C PRO A 279 -2.21 -0.63 -5.38
N THR A 280 -3.51 -0.89 -5.23
CA THR A 280 -4.36 -0.18 -4.28
C THR A 280 -5.02 -1.12 -3.29
N THR A 281 -5.23 -2.38 -3.66
CA THR A 281 -5.64 -3.42 -2.71
C THR A 281 -4.74 -4.63 -2.85
N ILE A 282 -3.94 -4.87 -1.82
CA ILE A 282 -3.08 -6.04 -1.65
C ILE A 282 -3.73 -6.89 -0.58
N PHE A 283 -4.28 -8.03 -0.97
CA PHE A 283 -4.92 -8.93 0.00
C PHE A 283 -3.85 -9.74 0.75
N PRO A 284 -4.16 -10.20 1.98
CA PRO A 284 -3.33 -11.21 2.63
C PRO A 284 -3.15 -12.43 1.73
N ARG A 285 -1.95 -13.01 1.73
CA ARG A 285 -1.58 -14.04 0.74
C ARG A 285 -2.48 -15.28 0.80
N TRP A 286 -2.87 -15.71 2.00
CA TRP A 286 -3.75 -16.87 2.22
C TRP A 286 -5.12 -16.75 1.59
N THR A 287 -5.54 -15.55 1.19
CA THR A 287 -6.83 -15.35 0.52
C THR A 287 -6.81 -15.83 -0.95
N GLY A 288 -5.63 -16.00 -1.54
CA GLY A 288 -5.47 -16.34 -2.96
C GLY A 288 -6.03 -15.27 -3.91
N ARG A 289 -6.37 -14.07 -3.43
CA ARG A 289 -6.96 -13.00 -4.24
C ARG A 289 -5.87 -12.25 -5.00
N HIS A 290 -6.21 -11.82 -6.21
CA HIS A 290 -5.35 -10.98 -7.04
C HIS A 290 -5.25 -9.56 -6.48
N VAL A 291 -4.06 -8.97 -6.61
CA VAL A 291 -3.84 -7.54 -6.34
C VAL A 291 -4.71 -6.71 -7.29
N LEU A 292 -5.34 -5.67 -6.75
CA LEU A 292 -6.05 -4.67 -7.52
C LEU A 292 -5.22 -3.41 -7.64
N TYR A 293 -5.29 -2.78 -8.80
CA TYR A 293 -4.58 -1.57 -9.18
C TYR A 293 -5.58 -0.44 -9.42
N ALA A 294 -5.12 0.80 -9.31
CA ALA A 294 -5.85 1.96 -9.79
C ALA A 294 -4.92 2.85 -10.61
N PHE A 295 -5.53 3.61 -11.51
CA PHE A 295 -4.84 4.56 -12.37
C PHE A 295 -5.07 5.96 -11.79
N LYS A 296 -3.98 6.63 -11.45
CA LYS A 296 -3.97 8.02 -11.02
C LYS A 296 -3.37 8.88 -12.12
N PHE A 297 -4.20 9.68 -12.77
CA PHE A 297 -3.78 10.59 -13.83
C PHE A 297 -2.89 11.72 -13.29
N HIS A 298 -1.78 11.98 -13.98
CA HIS A 298 -0.93 13.13 -13.72
C HIS A 298 -1.55 14.35 -14.38
N ARG A 299 -2.40 15.04 -13.63
CA ARG A 299 -3.06 16.24 -14.13
C ARG A 299 -2.03 17.35 -14.44
N PRO A 300 -2.10 17.97 -15.63
CA PRO A 300 -1.31 19.16 -15.93
C PRO A 300 -1.60 20.29 -14.96
N SER A 301 -0.57 21.03 -14.57
CA SER A 301 -0.67 22.15 -13.63
C SER A 301 -1.61 23.27 -14.10
N ALA A 302 -1.87 23.37 -15.41
CA ALA A 302 -2.77 24.37 -15.99
C ALA A 302 -4.27 24.07 -15.78
N TRP A 303 -4.64 22.88 -15.34
CA TRP A 303 -6.06 22.50 -15.18
C TRP A 303 -6.64 22.97 -13.85
N SER A 304 -7.83 23.59 -13.89
CA SER A 304 -8.46 24.25 -12.75
C SER A 304 -9.07 23.33 -11.67
N ASP A 305 -9.35 22.07 -11.99
CA ASP A 305 -9.93 21.09 -11.05
C ASP A 305 -8.82 20.19 -10.51
N GLU A 306 -8.13 20.58 -9.43
CA GLU A 306 -6.99 19.82 -8.91
C GLU A 306 -7.35 18.45 -8.32
N LYS A 307 -8.63 18.18 -8.03
CA LYS A 307 -9.02 17.04 -7.19
C LYS A 307 -9.23 15.75 -7.98
N LYS A 308 -9.77 15.82 -9.20
CA LYS A 308 -10.18 14.63 -9.98
C LYS A 308 -9.02 13.88 -10.63
N CYS A 309 -8.32 12.99 -9.93
CA CYS A 309 -7.14 12.33 -10.47
C CYS A 309 -7.28 10.81 -10.64
N TRP A 310 -8.34 10.19 -10.11
CA TRP A 310 -8.54 8.75 -10.21
C TRP A 310 -9.36 8.39 -11.43
N VAL A 311 -8.94 7.37 -12.18
CA VAL A 311 -9.73 6.86 -13.31
C VAL A 311 -10.88 6.00 -12.79
N GLU A 312 -12.11 6.39 -13.08
CA GLU A 312 -13.31 5.56 -12.90
C GLU A 312 -13.68 4.90 -14.21
N TRP A 313 -13.79 3.57 -14.19
CA TRP A 313 -14.14 2.78 -15.36
C TRP A 313 -15.65 2.63 -15.43
N GLN A 314 -16.23 3.02 -16.56
CA GLN A 314 -17.69 2.96 -16.78
C GLN A 314 -18.00 2.06 -17.99
N PRO A 315 -17.80 0.73 -17.90
CA PRO A 315 -18.03 -0.17 -19.04
C PRO A 315 -19.44 -0.15 -19.62
N LYS A 316 -20.47 0.09 -18.80
CA LYS A 316 -21.85 0.20 -19.29
C LYS A 316 -22.04 1.41 -20.23
N GLN A 317 -21.27 2.47 -20.01
CA GLN A 317 -21.28 3.70 -20.80
C GLN A 317 -20.15 3.75 -21.84
N GLN A 318 -19.34 2.69 -21.95
CA GLN A 318 -18.18 2.62 -22.85
C GLN A 318 -17.24 3.82 -22.71
N ARG A 319 -16.98 4.25 -21.47
CA ARG A 319 -16.09 5.39 -21.19
C ARG A 319 -15.30 5.22 -19.90
N ALA A 320 -14.26 6.02 -19.75
CA ALA A 320 -13.56 6.21 -18.49
C ALA A 320 -13.61 7.70 -18.12
N ILE A 321 -13.72 8.04 -16.83
CA ILE A 321 -13.80 9.44 -16.37
C ILE A 321 -12.81 9.68 -15.23
N LEU A 322 -12.53 10.94 -14.91
CA LEU A 322 -11.74 11.30 -13.73
C LEU A 322 -12.65 11.63 -12.54
N VAL A 323 -12.31 11.08 -11.37
CA VAL A 323 -13.00 11.34 -10.10
C VAL A 323 -12.01 11.71 -8.99
N ASP A 324 -12.50 12.35 -7.94
CA ASP A 324 -11.67 12.84 -6.82
C ASP A 324 -11.40 11.77 -5.75
N THR A 325 -12.22 10.72 -5.71
CA THR A 325 -12.23 9.75 -4.63
C THR A 325 -12.05 8.35 -5.20
N LEU A 326 -11.07 7.62 -4.64
CA LEU A 326 -10.85 6.21 -4.95
C LEU A 326 -11.96 5.34 -4.34
N LYS A 327 -12.60 4.53 -5.18
CA LYS A 327 -13.69 3.57 -4.90
C LYS A 327 -13.39 2.25 -5.60
N ASP A 328 -14.20 1.23 -5.30
CA ASP A 328 -14.06 -0.10 -5.93
C ASP A 328 -14.23 -0.07 -7.46
N VAL A 329 -15.04 0.85 -7.99
CA VAL A 329 -15.24 1.06 -9.44
C VAL A 329 -14.01 1.60 -10.17
N ASN A 330 -13.00 2.10 -9.44
CA ASN A 330 -11.74 2.56 -10.01
C ASN A 330 -10.71 1.43 -10.15
N LEU A 331 -11.01 0.26 -9.58
CA LEU A 331 -10.04 -0.81 -9.42
C LEU A 331 -10.02 -1.76 -10.61
N VAL A 332 -8.82 -2.19 -10.99
CA VAL A 332 -8.58 -3.13 -12.10
C VAL A 332 -7.60 -4.22 -11.69
N ARG A 333 -7.63 -5.35 -12.39
CA ARG A 333 -6.57 -6.35 -12.40
C ARG A 333 -5.69 -6.13 -13.62
N LEU A 334 -4.39 -6.31 -13.45
CA LEU A 334 -3.43 -6.33 -14.54
C LEU A 334 -2.98 -7.78 -14.73
N GLU A 335 -3.26 -8.34 -15.90
CA GLU A 335 -2.79 -9.67 -16.30
C GLU A 335 -1.67 -9.56 -17.32
N GLU A 336 -0.55 -10.22 -17.05
CA GLU A 336 0.55 -10.33 -18.00
C GLU A 336 0.27 -11.48 -18.98
N LYS A 337 0.36 -11.19 -20.27
CA LYS A 337 0.24 -12.14 -21.35
C LYS A 337 1.54 -12.23 -22.13
N LEU A 338 2.10 -13.44 -22.18
CA LEU A 338 3.26 -13.75 -23.01
C LEU A 338 2.81 -13.96 -24.46
N LEU A 339 3.39 -13.19 -25.38
CA LEU A 339 3.17 -13.34 -26.81
C LEU A 339 4.09 -14.41 -27.41
N LYS A 340 3.75 -14.88 -28.62
CA LYS A 340 4.53 -15.91 -29.34
C LYS A 340 5.98 -15.50 -29.61
N ASN A 341 6.26 -14.20 -29.70
CA ASN A 341 7.59 -13.65 -29.89
C ASN A 341 8.36 -13.43 -28.58
N GLY A 342 7.85 -13.89 -27.44
CA GLY A 342 8.45 -13.70 -26.11
C GLY A 342 8.16 -12.34 -25.48
N ASN A 343 7.54 -11.41 -26.20
CA ASN A 343 7.19 -10.11 -25.63
C ASN A 343 6.04 -10.25 -24.64
N LYS A 344 6.12 -9.49 -23.56
CA LYS A 344 5.05 -9.37 -22.57
C LYS A 344 4.12 -8.21 -22.94
N ARG A 345 2.83 -8.43 -22.75
CA ARG A 345 1.77 -7.41 -22.85
C ARG A 345 0.88 -7.49 -21.63
N LEU A 346 0.24 -6.39 -21.29
CA LEU A 346 -0.75 -6.35 -20.22
C LEU A 346 -2.16 -6.37 -20.78
N ILE A 347 -3.07 -6.92 -19.98
CA ILE A 347 -4.51 -6.81 -20.17
C ILE A 347 -5.06 -6.12 -18.92
N VAL A 348 -5.85 -5.08 -19.14
CA VAL A 348 -6.52 -4.34 -18.06
C VAL A 348 -7.93 -4.91 -17.91
N LEU A 349 -8.18 -5.56 -16.77
CA LEU A 349 -9.43 -6.23 -16.45
C LEU A 349 -10.19 -5.46 -15.38
N ILE A 350 -11.45 -5.12 -15.65
CA ILE A 350 -12.35 -4.37 -14.79
C ILE A 350 -13.33 -5.37 -14.15
N PRO A 351 -13.21 -5.70 -12.85
CA PRO A 351 -14.19 -6.51 -12.15
C PRO A 351 -15.51 -5.75 -12.00
N ALA A 352 -16.63 -6.41 -12.21
CA ALA A 352 -17.92 -5.80 -11.94
C ALA A 352 -18.12 -5.57 -10.42
N PRO A 353 -18.65 -4.41 -10.00
CA PRO A 353 -18.98 -4.18 -8.60
C PRO A 353 -19.92 -5.26 -8.06
N GLY A 354 -19.53 -5.91 -6.97
CA GLY A 354 -20.33 -6.95 -6.31
C GLY A 354 -20.33 -8.33 -6.99
N ASP A 355 -19.74 -8.49 -8.18
CA ASP A 355 -19.69 -9.77 -8.89
C ASP A 355 -18.33 -9.99 -9.55
N ALA A 356 -17.42 -10.64 -8.80
CA ALA A 356 -16.07 -10.92 -9.28
C ALA A 356 -16.01 -11.94 -10.44
N SER A 357 -17.13 -12.61 -10.78
CA SER A 357 -17.20 -13.52 -11.93
C SER A 357 -17.40 -12.78 -13.25
N LYS A 358 -17.95 -11.55 -13.19
CA LYS A 358 -18.13 -10.68 -14.35
C LYS A 358 -16.92 -9.77 -14.48
N ILE A 359 -16.13 -10.03 -15.50
CA ILE A 359 -14.93 -9.26 -15.82
C ILE A 359 -15.08 -8.69 -17.22
N GLN A 360 -14.81 -7.41 -17.35
CA GLN A 360 -14.68 -6.74 -18.64
C GLN A 360 -13.22 -6.40 -18.88
N GLU A 361 -12.81 -6.33 -20.13
CA GLU A 361 -11.46 -5.90 -20.53
C GLU A 361 -11.54 -4.52 -21.19
N LEU A 362 -10.56 -3.66 -20.88
CA LEU A 362 -10.35 -2.41 -21.58
C LEU A 362 -9.86 -2.68 -23.01
N ARG A 363 -10.35 -1.90 -23.95
CA ARG A 363 -9.85 -1.86 -25.32
C ARG A 363 -9.66 -0.40 -25.76
N LEU A 364 -8.60 -0.17 -26.54
CA LEU A 364 -8.37 1.10 -27.23
C LEU A 364 -8.37 0.84 -28.73
N TYR A 365 -9.04 1.69 -29.51
CA TYR A 365 -9.08 1.61 -30.97
C TYR A 365 -8.66 2.92 -31.61
N ASP A 366 -8.35 2.87 -32.91
CA ASP A 366 -7.83 3.94 -33.77
C ASP A 366 -8.89 4.54 -34.72
N ASP A 367 -10.14 4.05 -34.64
CA ASP A 367 -11.28 4.43 -35.52
C ASP A 367 -10.96 4.32 -37.01
N ASP A 368 -10.11 3.34 -37.34
CA ASP A 368 -9.60 3.11 -38.67
C ASP A 368 -8.83 4.31 -39.29
N ARG A 369 -8.37 5.26 -38.48
CA ARG A 369 -7.50 6.34 -38.93
C ARG A 369 -6.19 5.82 -39.52
N ASP A 370 -5.68 6.51 -40.52
CA ASP A 370 -4.37 6.25 -41.11
C ASP A 370 -3.36 7.36 -40.77
N GLU A 371 -2.19 7.33 -41.39
CA GLU A 371 -1.15 8.32 -41.12
C GLU A 371 -1.52 9.70 -41.71
N ASP A 372 -2.25 9.75 -42.82
CA ASP A 372 -2.67 11.02 -43.44
C ASP A 372 -3.65 11.75 -42.50
N ASP A 373 -4.59 11.02 -41.88
CA ASP A 373 -5.47 11.56 -40.84
C ASP A 373 -4.67 12.16 -39.66
N ILE A 374 -3.60 11.47 -39.24
CA ILE A 374 -2.75 11.90 -38.12
C ILE A 374 -1.95 13.15 -38.50
N GLU A 375 -1.39 13.19 -39.70
CA GLU A 375 -0.67 14.35 -40.25
C GLU A 375 -1.59 15.57 -40.38
N ASP A 376 -2.86 15.36 -40.70
CA ASP A 376 -3.92 16.39 -40.71
C ASP A 376 -4.38 16.82 -39.30
N GLY A 377 -3.78 16.26 -38.24
CA GLY A 377 -4.03 16.61 -36.85
C GLY A 377 -5.22 15.86 -36.23
N MET A 378 -5.76 14.83 -36.88
CA MET A 378 -6.83 13.98 -36.35
C MET A 378 -6.25 12.93 -35.39
N THR A 379 -5.56 13.39 -34.35
CA THR A 379 -4.89 12.53 -33.37
C THR A 379 -5.75 12.14 -32.19
N GLU A 380 -6.96 12.72 -32.07
CA GLU A 380 -7.81 12.56 -30.89
C GLU A 380 -9.25 12.17 -31.24
N PHE A 381 -9.82 11.22 -30.49
CA PHE A 381 -11.25 10.87 -30.54
C PHE A 381 -11.67 9.90 -29.41
N ALA A 382 -12.95 9.53 -29.37
CA ALA A 382 -13.55 8.65 -28.36
C ALA A 382 -13.20 7.16 -28.54
N GLY A 383 -11.91 6.82 -28.52
CA GLY A 383 -11.38 5.48 -28.81
C GLY A 383 -11.35 4.49 -27.63
N VAL A 384 -12.13 4.70 -26.57
CA VAL A 384 -12.17 3.82 -25.38
C VAL A 384 -13.37 2.89 -25.45
N SER A 385 -13.16 1.59 -25.27
CA SER A 385 -14.25 0.61 -25.22
C SER A 385 -13.99 -0.50 -24.19
N PHE A 386 -15.03 -1.26 -23.86
CA PHE A 386 -14.98 -2.35 -22.89
C PHE A 386 -15.72 -3.56 -23.42
N GLY A 387 -15.04 -4.71 -23.44
CA GLY A 387 -15.60 -5.99 -23.88
C GLY A 387 -15.70 -7.01 -22.76
N ARG A 388 -16.49 -8.07 -22.96
CA ARG A 388 -16.52 -9.20 -22.02
C ARG A 388 -15.17 -9.93 -22.07
N TRP A 389 -14.61 -10.23 -20.91
CA TRP A 389 -13.37 -11.01 -20.85
C TRP A 389 -13.53 -12.38 -21.52
N GLY A 390 -12.54 -12.76 -22.34
CA GLY A 390 -12.54 -14.02 -23.08
C GLY A 390 -13.38 -14.01 -24.36
N ASP A 391 -14.23 -13.00 -24.55
CA ASP A 391 -14.98 -12.84 -25.79
C ASP A 391 -14.06 -12.38 -26.92
N LYS A 392 -14.06 -13.15 -28.02
CA LYS A 392 -13.29 -12.88 -29.23
C LYS A 392 -14.16 -12.35 -30.36
N GLY A 393 -15.47 -12.18 -30.15
CA GLY A 393 -16.39 -11.61 -31.13
C GLY A 393 -15.97 -10.20 -31.57
N ASP A 394 -16.74 -9.63 -32.51
CA ASP A 394 -16.51 -8.41 -33.32
C ASP A 394 -16.36 -7.08 -32.53
N MET A 395 -15.74 -7.11 -31.35
CA MET A 395 -15.46 -5.92 -30.57
C MET A 395 -14.20 -5.24 -31.09
N VAL A 396 -14.33 -3.96 -31.43
CA VAL A 396 -13.28 -3.11 -31.99
C VAL A 396 -12.19 -2.80 -30.94
N GLY A 397 -10.94 -2.71 -31.40
CA GLY A 397 -9.81 -2.24 -30.60
C GLY A 397 -8.84 -3.30 -30.07
N SER A 398 -7.64 -2.83 -29.72
CA SER A 398 -6.61 -3.62 -29.06
C SER A 398 -6.91 -3.77 -27.58
N ARG A 399 -6.79 -5.01 -27.09
CA ARG A 399 -6.84 -5.37 -25.65
C ARG A 399 -5.46 -5.59 -25.02
N LEU A 400 -4.40 -5.44 -25.81
CA LEU A 400 -3.03 -5.74 -25.41
C LEU A 400 -2.24 -4.45 -25.27
N PHE A 401 -1.75 -4.21 -24.07
CA PHE A 401 -1.11 -2.96 -23.70
C PHE A 401 0.37 -3.12 -23.38
N VAL A 402 1.11 -2.03 -23.57
CA VAL A 402 2.44 -1.77 -23.02
C VAL A 402 2.31 -0.62 -22.04
N ILE A 403 3.11 -0.67 -20.98
CA ILE A 403 3.30 0.46 -20.07
C ILE A 403 4.64 1.10 -20.42
N GLU A 404 4.59 2.25 -21.08
CA GLU A 404 5.76 3.00 -21.55
C GLU A 404 6.27 3.98 -20.49
#